data_AF-A0A7K1A5Z2-F1
#
_entry.id   AF-A0A7K1A5Z2-F1
#
_cell.length_a   1.000
_cell.length_b   1.000
_cell.length_c   1.000
_cell.angle_alpha   90.00
_cell.angle_beta   90.00
_cell.angle_gamma   90.00
#
_symmetry.space_group_name_H-M   'P 1'
#
loop_
_entity.id
_entity.type
_entity.pdbx_description
1 polymer ?
#
loop_
_entity_poly.entity_id
_entity_poly.type
_entity_poly.pdbx_seq_one_letter_code
_entity_poly.pdbx_strand_id
1 'polypeptide(L)'
;MTVTSQSWMLDSIAFHHDFEDRLLAADGLVAVRDRAVQLWDGVDPVVHSYLAALDISSPDDWYRACEDTYLVDWYRVLMAPWLTPTRSIQGPDALRRGLPHLGWHATESRRLARGRELLTLAERHLSPVALDRLLARFGWGHKGWLDIDDVTGALDRMRKLDPRTFRKHPELVAVVENAFEVFESAATKPDQVLLIISD
;
A
#
# COMPACT_ATOMS: atom_id res chain seq x y z
N MET A 1 21.75 2.41 -5.12
CA MET A 1 20.49 3.13 -5.42
C MET A 1 19.83 3.43 -4.08
N THR A 2 19.47 4.67 -3.82
CA THR A 2 18.59 5.03 -2.68
C THR A 2 17.24 4.41 -2.97
N VAL A 3 16.80 3.47 -2.12
CA VAL A 3 15.42 2.93 -2.20
C VAL A 3 14.49 4.09 -1.91
N THR A 4 13.77 4.55 -2.93
CA THR A 4 12.72 5.54 -2.78
C THR A 4 11.48 4.85 -2.25
N SER A 5 10.88 5.46 -1.23
CA SER A 5 9.61 5.03 -0.66
C SER A 5 8.63 6.17 -0.81
N GLN A 6 7.42 5.82 -1.24
CA GLN A 6 6.30 6.72 -1.26
C GLN A 6 5.15 6.12 -0.45
N SER A 7 4.30 6.98 0.10
CA SER A 7 3.20 6.54 0.97
C SER A 7 1.96 7.37 0.76
N TRP A 8 0.81 6.72 0.90
CA TRP A 8 -0.51 7.30 0.73
C TRP A 8 -1.45 6.77 1.81
N MET A 9 -2.42 7.57 2.20
CA MET A 9 -3.58 7.07 2.91
C MET A 9 -4.66 6.69 1.89
N LEU A 10 -5.20 5.48 2.02
CA LEU A 10 -6.25 4.96 1.16
C LEU A 10 -7.57 4.86 1.94
N ASP A 11 -8.63 5.45 1.40
CA ASP A 11 -9.99 5.08 1.76
C ASP A 11 -10.31 3.70 1.15
N SER A 12 -9.98 2.64 1.89
CA SER A 12 -10.11 1.28 1.36
C SER A 12 -11.57 0.90 1.20
N ILE A 13 -12.46 1.35 2.08
CA ILE A 13 -13.87 0.97 2.01
C ILE A 13 -14.51 1.54 0.75
N ALA A 14 -14.39 2.86 0.52
CA ALA A 14 -15.01 3.50 -0.63
C ALA A 14 -14.43 2.98 -1.97
N PHE A 15 -13.12 2.76 -2.01
CA PHE A 15 -12.45 2.14 -3.16
C PHE A 15 -13.01 0.75 -3.49
N HIS A 16 -13.11 -0.15 -2.51
CA HIS A 16 -13.56 -1.52 -2.79
C HIS A 16 -15.04 -1.58 -3.17
N HIS A 17 -15.88 -0.69 -2.62
CA HIS A 17 -17.26 -0.53 -3.08
C HIS A 17 -17.33 -0.15 -4.56
N ASP A 18 -16.60 0.90 -4.99
CA ASP A 18 -16.58 1.31 -6.41
C ASP A 18 -15.96 0.23 -7.32
N PHE A 19 -14.90 -0.45 -6.85
CA PHE A 19 -14.27 -1.54 -7.60
C PHE A 19 -15.23 -2.73 -7.79
N GLU A 20 -15.91 -3.13 -6.72
CA GLU A 20 -16.87 -4.24 -6.76
C GLU A 20 -18.04 -3.94 -7.68
N ASP A 21 -18.64 -2.75 -7.58
CA ASP A 21 -19.74 -2.32 -8.44
C ASP A 21 -19.36 -2.41 -9.92
N ARG A 22 -18.13 -2.02 -10.28
CA ARG A 22 -17.61 -2.12 -11.66
C ARG A 22 -17.36 -3.56 -12.08
N LEU A 23 -16.70 -4.34 -11.23
CA LEU A 23 -16.32 -5.72 -11.54
C LEU A 23 -17.54 -6.63 -11.74
N LEU A 24 -18.63 -6.34 -11.01
CA LEU A 24 -19.88 -7.12 -11.06
C LEU A 24 -20.92 -6.55 -12.03
N ALA A 25 -20.67 -5.38 -12.65
CA ALA A 25 -21.52 -4.82 -13.69
C ALA A 25 -21.60 -5.74 -14.93
N ALA A 26 -22.58 -5.48 -15.81
CA ALA A 26 -22.77 -6.24 -17.05
C ALA A 26 -21.52 -6.25 -17.93
N ASP A 27 -20.81 -5.13 -17.98
CA ASP A 27 -19.56 -4.98 -18.74
C ASP A 27 -18.33 -5.50 -17.96
N GLY A 28 -18.46 -5.71 -16.64
CA GLY A 28 -17.49 -6.35 -15.76
C GLY A 28 -16.04 -5.89 -15.96
N LEU A 29 -15.20 -6.81 -16.45
CA LEU A 29 -13.77 -6.56 -16.70
C LEU A 29 -13.51 -5.42 -17.69
N VAL A 30 -14.40 -5.23 -18.67
CA VAL A 30 -14.29 -4.12 -19.64
C VAL A 30 -14.45 -2.79 -18.93
N ALA A 31 -15.42 -2.66 -18.03
CA ALA A 31 -15.62 -1.45 -17.24
C ALA A 31 -14.43 -1.15 -16.31
N VAL A 32 -13.81 -2.19 -15.73
CA VAL A 32 -12.61 -2.05 -14.90
C VAL A 32 -11.42 -1.57 -15.74
N ARG A 33 -11.14 -2.22 -16.87
CA ARG A 33 -10.05 -1.84 -17.80
C ARG A 33 -10.23 -0.41 -18.29
N ASP A 34 -11.41 -0.08 -18.83
CA ASP A 34 -11.64 1.24 -19.44
C ASP A 34 -11.53 2.35 -18.39
N ARG A 35 -11.92 2.07 -17.15
CA ARG A 35 -11.69 3.01 -16.04
C ARG A 35 -10.21 3.16 -15.71
N ALA A 36 -9.43 2.07 -15.71
CA ALA A 36 -7.99 2.12 -15.47
C ALA A 36 -7.30 2.99 -16.53
N VAL A 37 -7.66 2.80 -17.80
CA VAL A 37 -7.12 3.61 -18.92
C VAL A 37 -7.48 5.09 -18.76
N GLN A 38 -8.74 5.40 -18.44
CA GLN A 38 -9.15 6.79 -18.20
C GLN A 38 -8.37 7.47 -17.07
N LEU A 39 -8.04 6.72 -16.01
CA LEU A 39 -7.24 7.24 -14.89
C LEU A 39 -5.77 7.43 -15.30
N TRP A 40 -5.24 6.53 -16.11
CA TRP A 40 -3.89 6.62 -16.65
C TRP A 40 -3.70 7.86 -17.53
N ASP A 41 -4.66 8.12 -18.41
CA ASP A 41 -4.65 9.27 -19.33
C ASP A 41 -5.15 10.58 -18.68
N GLY A 42 -5.55 10.53 -17.41
CA GLY A 42 -6.04 11.69 -16.66
C GLY A 42 -4.97 12.78 -16.51
N VAL A 43 -5.32 13.91 -15.89
CA VAL A 43 -4.38 15.03 -15.66
C VAL A 43 -4.18 15.36 -14.17
N ASP A 44 -4.71 14.53 -13.27
CA ASP A 44 -4.56 14.75 -11.82
C ASP A 44 -3.11 14.46 -11.38
N PRO A 45 -2.38 15.47 -10.87
CA PRO A 45 -0.98 15.29 -10.47
C PRO A 45 -0.78 14.27 -9.34
N VAL A 46 -1.74 14.10 -8.44
CA VAL A 46 -1.68 13.14 -7.34
C VAL A 46 -1.78 11.72 -7.88
N VAL A 47 -2.72 11.50 -8.80
CA VAL A 47 -2.87 10.22 -9.51
C VAL A 47 -1.58 9.89 -10.26
N HIS A 48 -1.05 10.85 -11.04
CA HIS A 48 0.20 10.65 -11.77
C HIS A 48 1.40 10.31 -10.88
N SER A 49 1.54 10.99 -9.74
CA SER A 49 2.62 10.67 -8.79
C SER A 49 2.53 9.24 -8.28
N TYR A 50 1.32 8.74 -8.03
CA TYR A 50 1.11 7.36 -7.59
C TYR A 50 1.36 6.37 -8.72
N LEU A 51 0.80 6.61 -9.90
CA LEU A 51 0.97 5.73 -11.07
C LEU A 51 2.45 5.62 -11.48
N ALA A 52 3.20 6.71 -11.42
CA ALA A 52 4.63 6.72 -11.71
C ALA A 52 5.47 5.90 -10.71
N ALA A 53 4.94 5.61 -9.52
CA ALA A 53 5.60 4.77 -8.52
C ALA A 53 5.26 3.28 -8.68
N LEU A 54 4.34 2.92 -9.57
CA LEU A 54 3.94 1.54 -9.80
C LEU A 54 4.83 0.89 -10.87
N ASP A 55 5.33 -0.30 -10.55
CA ASP A 55 5.85 -1.24 -11.55
C ASP A 55 4.69 -2.07 -12.09
N ILE A 56 4.02 -1.56 -13.14
CA ILE A 56 2.85 -2.16 -13.80
C ILE A 56 2.89 -1.93 -15.32
N SER A 57 2.09 -2.71 -16.05
CA SER A 57 2.03 -2.65 -17.51
C SER A 57 1.33 -1.38 -18.02
N SER A 58 1.56 -1.02 -19.29
CA SER A 58 0.99 0.19 -19.89
C SER A 58 -0.40 -0.05 -20.50
N PRO A 59 -1.20 1.00 -20.77
CA PRO A 59 -2.48 0.85 -21.49
C PRO A 59 -2.36 0.12 -22.83
N ASP A 60 -1.26 0.34 -23.56
CA ASP A 60 -1.00 -0.34 -24.84
C ASP A 60 -0.94 -1.87 -24.67
N ASP A 61 -0.41 -2.34 -23.56
CA ASP A 61 -0.36 -3.77 -23.23
C ASP A 61 -1.74 -4.30 -22.82
N TRP A 62 -2.47 -3.51 -22.03
CA TRP A 62 -3.81 -3.88 -21.54
C TRP A 62 -4.82 -4.09 -22.66
N TYR A 63 -4.73 -3.35 -23.76
CA TYR A 63 -5.61 -3.52 -24.92
C TYR A 63 -5.21 -4.69 -25.83
N ARG A 64 -3.93 -5.09 -25.82
CA ARG A 64 -3.41 -6.18 -26.66
C ARG A 64 -3.64 -7.56 -26.05
N ALA A 65 -3.70 -7.65 -24.73
CA ALA A 65 -4.05 -8.89 -24.07
C ALA A 65 -5.56 -9.15 -24.12
N CYS A 66 -5.92 -10.43 -24.29
CA CYS A 66 -7.25 -10.90 -23.97
C CYS A 66 -7.39 -10.99 -22.43
N GLU A 67 -8.61 -10.78 -21.91
CA GLU A 67 -9.03 -11.17 -20.55
C GLU A 67 -8.47 -10.34 -19.37
N ASP A 68 -8.65 -10.86 -18.15
CA ASP A 68 -8.28 -10.35 -16.81
C ASP A 68 -6.79 -10.52 -16.45
N THR A 69 -5.91 -10.71 -17.44
CA THR A 69 -4.46 -10.89 -17.22
C THR A 69 -3.84 -9.74 -16.42
N TYR A 70 -4.34 -8.52 -16.62
CA TYR A 70 -3.88 -7.30 -15.95
C TYR A 70 -4.81 -6.82 -14.84
N LEU A 71 -5.70 -7.68 -14.31
CA LEU A 71 -6.67 -7.28 -13.29
C LEU A 71 -6.01 -6.70 -12.03
N VAL A 72 -4.82 -7.20 -11.66
CA VAL A 72 -4.05 -6.66 -10.53
C VAL A 72 -3.52 -5.26 -10.83
N ASP A 73 -3.01 -5.02 -12.04
CA ASP A 73 -2.56 -3.69 -12.47
C ASP A 73 -3.73 -2.70 -12.46
N TRP A 74 -4.87 -3.11 -13.03
CA TRP A 74 -6.09 -2.29 -13.03
C TRP A 74 -6.58 -2.00 -11.62
N TYR A 75 -6.62 -3.01 -10.74
CA TYR A 75 -6.99 -2.83 -9.34
C TYR A 75 -6.10 -1.75 -8.68
N ARG A 76 -4.77 -1.80 -8.86
CA ARG A 76 -3.84 -0.80 -8.31
C ARG A 76 -4.10 0.58 -8.91
N VAL A 77 -4.28 0.69 -10.23
CA VAL A 77 -4.60 1.96 -10.91
C VAL A 77 -5.90 2.57 -10.39
N LEU A 78 -6.94 1.76 -10.21
CA LEU A 78 -8.25 2.20 -9.72
C LEU A 78 -8.21 2.69 -8.27
N MET A 79 -7.20 2.35 -7.48
CA MET A 79 -7.01 2.91 -6.14
C MET A 79 -6.69 4.41 -6.20
N ALA A 80 -6.04 4.89 -7.27
CA ALA A 80 -5.44 6.22 -7.33
C ALA A 80 -6.36 7.39 -6.91
N PRO A 81 -7.64 7.46 -7.33
CA PRO A 81 -8.54 8.54 -6.93
C PRO A 81 -8.90 8.56 -5.43
N TRP A 82 -8.68 7.43 -4.75
CA TRP A 82 -8.99 7.23 -3.33
C TRP A 82 -7.76 7.44 -2.43
N LEU A 83 -6.63 7.86 -3.02
CA LEU A 83 -5.38 8.09 -2.32
C LEU A 83 -5.21 9.56 -1.94
N THR A 84 -4.79 9.77 -0.70
CA THR A 84 -4.26 11.05 -0.24
C THR A 84 -2.77 10.91 0.05
N PRO A 85 -1.88 11.70 -0.59
CA PRO A 85 -0.45 11.67 -0.28
C PRO A 85 -0.19 11.88 1.21
N THR A 86 0.79 11.17 1.74
CA THR A 86 1.24 11.33 3.13
C THR A 86 2.76 11.25 3.24
N ARG A 87 3.31 11.55 4.42
CA ARG A 87 4.74 11.39 4.68
C ARG A 87 5.13 9.92 4.47
N SER A 88 6.28 9.72 3.84
CA SER A 88 6.76 8.37 3.52
C SER A 88 7.85 7.90 4.48
N ILE A 89 7.86 6.59 4.75
CA ILE A 89 8.90 5.95 5.55
C ILE A 89 10.23 6.02 4.79
N GLN A 90 11.18 6.79 5.31
CA GLN A 90 12.51 6.92 4.74
C GLN A 90 13.33 5.67 5.05
N GLY A 91 13.83 5.02 4.00
CA GLY A 91 14.62 3.80 4.10
C GLY A 91 13.86 2.64 4.79
N PRO A 92 12.78 2.09 4.21
CA PRO A 92 12.05 0.96 4.79
C PRO A 92 12.95 -0.25 5.08
N ASP A 93 13.99 -0.49 4.27
CA ASP A 93 14.97 -1.54 4.54
C ASP A 93 15.88 -1.27 5.75
N ALA A 94 16.13 0.00 6.07
CA ALA A 94 16.81 0.37 7.30
C ALA A 94 15.89 0.13 8.50
N LEU A 95 14.60 0.47 8.40
CA LEU A 95 13.60 0.14 9.41
C LEU A 95 13.49 -1.39 9.63
N ARG A 96 13.42 -2.16 8.54
CA ARG A 96 13.34 -3.62 8.53
C ARG A 96 14.53 -4.30 9.22
N ARG A 97 15.73 -3.76 9.02
CA ARG A 97 16.97 -4.34 9.57
C ARG A 97 17.32 -3.78 10.94
N GLY A 98 16.91 -2.54 11.22
CA GLY A 98 17.24 -1.79 12.41
C GLY A 98 16.39 -2.15 13.62
N LEU A 99 15.05 -2.21 13.46
CA LEU A 99 14.14 -2.44 14.60
C LEU A 99 14.45 -3.72 15.42
N PRO A 100 14.93 -4.85 14.84
CA PRO A 100 15.33 -6.00 15.64
C PRO A 100 16.44 -5.71 16.66
N HIS A 101 17.36 -4.79 16.37
CA HIS A 101 18.38 -4.35 17.33
C HIS A 101 17.79 -3.56 18.51
N LEU A 102 16.56 -3.06 18.36
CA LEU A 102 15.81 -2.33 19.37
C LEU A 102 14.77 -3.22 20.08
N GLY A 103 14.86 -4.55 19.94
CA GLY A 103 13.99 -5.50 20.64
C GLY A 103 12.67 -5.82 19.92
N TRP A 104 12.57 -5.50 18.63
CA TRP A 104 11.42 -5.91 17.81
C TRP A 104 11.61 -7.31 17.24
N HIS A 105 10.51 -8.03 17.01
CA HIS A 105 10.61 -9.29 16.29
C HIS A 105 10.85 -9.03 14.79
N ALA A 106 11.63 -9.90 14.15
CA ALA A 106 11.99 -9.73 12.73
C ALA A 106 10.77 -9.72 11.79
N THR A 107 9.71 -10.47 12.14
CA THR A 107 8.46 -10.51 11.36
C THR A 107 7.66 -9.21 11.47
N GLU A 108 7.62 -8.59 12.66
CA GLU A 108 6.95 -7.31 12.90
C GLU A 108 7.67 -6.19 12.16
N SER A 109 9.00 -6.15 12.27
CA SER A 109 9.82 -5.18 11.56
C SER A 109 9.68 -5.30 10.03
N ARG A 110 9.63 -6.53 9.50
CA ARG A 110 9.32 -6.77 8.09
C ARG A 110 7.92 -6.26 7.72
N ARG A 111 6.92 -6.52 8.56
CA ARG A 111 5.55 -6.04 8.33
C ARG A 111 5.51 -4.52 8.27
N LEU A 112 6.11 -3.81 9.21
CA LEU A 112 6.13 -2.34 9.20
C LEU A 112 6.87 -1.74 8.00
N ALA A 113 7.92 -2.41 7.53
CA ALA A 113 8.69 -1.93 6.39
C ALA A 113 8.06 -2.22 5.02
N ARG A 114 7.35 -3.35 4.87
CA ARG A 114 6.84 -3.80 3.57
C ARG A 114 5.31 -3.88 3.50
N GLY A 115 4.62 -3.69 4.61
CA GLY A 115 3.18 -3.89 4.72
C GLY A 115 2.74 -5.35 4.65
N ARG A 116 1.42 -5.53 4.66
CA ARG A 116 0.71 -6.76 4.34
C ARG A 116 0.50 -6.88 2.84
N GLU A 117 0.10 -8.07 2.42
CA GLU A 117 -0.25 -8.34 1.02
C GLU A 117 -1.54 -7.61 0.65
N LEU A 118 -1.53 -6.86 -0.45
CA LEU A 118 -2.68 -6.14 -1.00
C LEU A 118 -3.88 -7.07 -1.23
N LEU A 119 -3.64 -8.36 -1.49
CA LEU A 119 -4.74 -9.34 -1.57
C LEU A 119 -5.54 -9.39 -0.26
N THR A 120 -4.86 -9.38 0.89
CA THR A 120 -5.55 -9.40 2.20
C THR A 120 -6.36 -8.13 2.47
N LEU A 121 -6.07 -7.04 1.74
CA LEU A 121 -6.90 -5.84 1.77
C LEU A 121 -8.20 -6.10 1.01
N ALA A 122 -8.12 -6.69 -0.18
CA ALA A 122 -9.29 -7.07 -0.97
C ALA A 122 -10.15 -8.13 -0.26
N GLU A 123 -9.54 -9.14 0.36
CA GLU A 123 -10.22 -10.16 1.16
C GLU A 123 -11.05 -9.56 2.32
N ARG A 124 -10.59 -8.43 2.87
CA ARG A 124 -11.27 -7.76 3.99
C ARG A 124 -12.53 -7.01 3.57
N HIS A 125 -12.58 -6.52 2.32
CA HIS A 125 -13.57 -5.53 1.90
C HIS A 125 -14.48 -5.99 0.75
N LEU A 126 -14.06 -6.94 -0.08
CA LEU A 126 -14.87 -7.45 -1.19
C LEU A 126 -15.84 -8.53 -0.74
N SER A 127 -16.97 -8.64 -1.45
CA SER A 127 -17.82 -9.82 -1.35
C SER A 127 -17.10 -11.08 -1.87
N PRO A 128 -17.51 -12.28 -1.43
CA PRO A 128 -16.89 -13.54 -1.88
C PRO A 128 -16.89 -13.70 -3.40
N VAL A 129 -17.95 -13.26 -4.09
CA VAL A 129 -18.08 -13.36 -5.55
C VAL A 129 -17.06 -12.47 -6.27
N ALA A 130 -16.87 -11.24 -5.80
CA ALA A 130 -15.89 -10.33 -6.35
C ALA A 130 -14.46 -10.79 -6.03
N LEU A 131 -14.24 -11.27 -4.81
CA LEU A 131 -12.96 -11.80 -4.36
C LEU A 131 -12.53 -13.03 -5.18
N ASP A 132 -13.43 -13.98 -5.46
CA ASP A 132 -13.12 -15.17 -6.25
C ASP A 132 -12.63 -14.83 -7.66
N ARG A 133 -13.22 -13.80 -8.28
CA ARG A 133 -12.75 -13.28 -9.58
C ARG A 133 -11.35 -12.69 -9.48
N LEU A 134 -11.05 -12.00 -8.39
CA LEU A 134 -9.76 -11.37 -8.16
C LEU A 134 -8.66 -12.41 -7.85
N LEU A 135 -8.98 -13.42 -7.04
CA LEU A 135 -8.08 -14.49 -6.62
C LEU A 135 -7.57 -15.34 -7.77
N ALA A 136 -8.35 -15.49 -8.85
CA ALA A 136 -7.91 -16.19 -10.06
C ALA A 136 -6.65 -15.56 -10.67
N ARG A 137 -6.36 -14.29 -10.38
CA ARG A 137 -5.30 -13.49 -11.00
C ARG A 137 -4.30 -12.87 -10.03
N PHE A 138 -4.60 -12.86 -8.73
CA PHE A 138 -3.66 -12.33 -7.75
C PHE A 138 -2.46 -13.26 -7.53
N GLY A 139 -1.27 -12.76 -7.83
CA GLY A 139 -0.01 -13.41 -7.47
C GLY A 139 0.40 -13.15 -6.02
N TRP A 140 1.32 -13.97 -5.51
CA TRP A 140 1.99 -13.72 -4.24
C TRP A 140 2.97 -12.56 -4.41
N GLY A 141 3.02 -11.63 -3.45
CA GLY A 141 4.12 -10.65 -3.37
C GLY A 141 3.76 -9.17 -3.50
N HIS A 142 2.49 -8.81 -3.76
CA HIS A 142 2.07 -7.42 -3.75
C HIS A 142 1.89 -6.92 -2.32
N LYS A 143 2.98 -6.54 -1.63
CA LYS A 143 2.89 -5.99 -0.27
C LYS A 143 2.86 -4.47 -0.30
N GLY A 144 2.27 -3.86 0.72
CA GLY A 144 2.39 -2.42 0.88
C GLY A 144 1.25 -1.75 1.60
N TRP A 145 0.54 -2.41 2.53
CA TRP A 145 -0.45 -1.70 3.34
C TRP A 145 -0.36 -2.05 4.83
N LEU A 146 -0.74 -1.10 5.68
CA LEU A 146 -0.85 -1.26 7.13
C LEU A 146 -2.23 -0.78 7.58
N ASP A 147 -2.92 -1.58 8.38
CA ASP A 147 -4.15 -1.15 9.03
C ASP A 147 -3.87 -0.29 10.27
N ILE A 148 -4.94 0.26 10.83
CA ILE A 148 -4.87 1.07 12.05
C ILE A 148 -4.32 0.29 13.24
N ASP A 149 -4.52 -1.03 13.31
CA ASP A 149 -4.00 -1.87 14.39
C ASP A 149 -2.48 -2.02 14.28
N ASP A 150 -1.95 -2.24 13.07
CA ASP A 150 -0.52 -2.26 12.82
C ASP A 150 0.12 -0.89 13.16
N VAL A 151 -0.52 0.21 12.76
CA VAL A 151 -0.04 1.59 13.00
C VAL A 151 -0.04 1.93 14.50
N THR A 152 -1.16 1.71 15.19
CA THR A 152 -1.29 2.03 16.63
C THR A 152 -0.41 1.13 17.48
N GLY A 153 -0.35 -0.17 17.17
CA GLY A 153 0.56 -1.10 17.83
C GLY A 153 2.03 -0.72 17.64
N ALA A 154 2.40 -0.20 16.46
CA ALA A 154 3.75 0.29 16.21
C ALA A 154 4.07 1.52 17.07
N LEU A 155 3.18 2.51 17.10
CA LEU A 155 3.35 3.73 17.91
C LEU A 155 3.51 3.40 19.39
N ASP A 156 2.64 2.55 19.93
CA ASP A 156 2.68 2.16 21.34
C ASP A 156 4.00 1.49 21.73
N ARG A 157 4.59 0.72 20.82
CA ARG A 157 5.88 0.08 21.05
C ARG A 157 7.05 1.04 20.88
N MET A 158 7.00 1.93 19.89
CA MET A 158 8.02 2.97 19.69
C MET A 158 8.11 3.90 20.91
N ARG A 159 6.97 4.29 21.50
CA ARG A 159 6.92 5.11 22.73
C ARG A 159 7.58 4.45 23.95
N LYS A 160 7.72 3.12 23.93
CA LYS A 160 8.27 2.31 25.04
C LYS A 160 9.72 1.87 24.79
N LEU A 161 10.35 2.32 23.69
CA LEU A 161 11.74 1.99 23.40
C LEU A 161 12.68 2.55 24.48
N ASP A 162 13.60 1.73 24.98
CA ASP A 162 14.60 2.17 25.96
C ASP A 162 15.63 3.10 25.28
N PRO A 163 15.72 4.39 25.66
CA PRO A 163 16.66 5.34 25.07
C PRO A 163 18.13 4.89 25.15
N ARG A 164 18.48 4.02 26.10
CA ARG A 164 19.84 3.49 26.25
C ARG A 164 20.25 2.58 25.10
N THR A 165 19.30 1.92 24.43
CA THR A 165 19.58 1.05 23.29
C THR A 165 20.10 1.82 22.08
N PHE A 166 19.62 3.05 21.87
CA PHE A 166 20.11 3.95 20.82
C PHE A 166 21.55 4.42 21.03
N ARG A 167 22.11 4.32 22.24
CA ARG A 167 23.56 4.60 22.44
C ARG A 167 24.44 3.60 21.70
N LYS A 168 23.94 2.37 21.49
CA LYS A 168 24.63 1.32 20.75
C LYS A 168 24.35 1.38 19.25
N HIS A 169 23.25 2.05 18.87
CA HIS A 169 22.74 2.13 17.50
C HIS A 169 22.28 3.56 17.18
N PRO A 170 23.15 4.58 17.24
CA PRO A 170 22.78 5.97 17.04
C PRO A 170 22.24 6.23 15.62
N GLU A 171 22.65 5.43 14.65
CA GLU A 171 22.17 5.48 13.27
C GLU A 171 20.67 5.18 13.12
N LEU A 172 20.06 4.51 14.11
CA LEU A 172 18.64 4.12 14.06
C LEU A 172 17.70 5.22 14.58
N VAL A 173 18.21 6.27 15.21
CA VAL A 173 17.38 7.35 15.77
C VAL A 173 16.53 7.99 14.68
N ALA A 174 17.17 8.48 13.61
CA ALA A 174 16.46 9.15 12.52
C ALA A 174 15.47 8.23 11.78
N VAL A 175 15.77 6.93 11.70
CA VAL A 175 14.90 5.93 11.08
C VAL A 175 13.62 5.73 11.90
N VAL A 176 13.76 5.64 13.23
CA VAL A 176 12.62 5.46 14.14
C VAL A 176 11.80 6.74 14.25
N GLU A 177 12.43 7.91 14.34
CA GLU A 177 11.75 9.20 14.38
C GLU A 177 10.91 9.44 13.13
N ASN A 178 11.48 9.19 11.94
CA ASN A 178 10.72 9.30 10.70
C ASN A 178 9.53 8.33 10.66
N ALA A 179 9.73 7.06 11.01
CA ALA A 179 8.63 6.09 11.03
C ALA A 179 7.55 6.47 12.05
N PHE A 180 7.96 6.99 13.22
CA PHE A 180 7.05 7.47 14.25
C PHE A 180 6.16 8.60 13.74
N GLU A 181 6.73 9.62 13.10
CA GLU A 181 5.96 10.73 12.53
C GLU A 181 4.97 10.28 11.45
N VAL A 182 5.38 9.35 10.57
CA VAL A 182 4.50 8.79 9.55
C VAL A 182 3.33 8.05 10.20
N PHE A 183 3.60 7.23 11.20
CA PHE A 183 2.56 6.49 11.91
C PHE A 183 1.64 7.39 12.73
N GLU A 184 2.16 8.45 13.37
CA GLU A 184 1.31 9.43 14.07
C GLU A 184 0.37 10.13 13.09
N SER A 185 0.88 10.53 11.92
CA SER A 185 0.04 11.12 10.88
C SER A 185 -1.02 10.14 10.38
N ALA A 186 -0.67 8.87 10.16
CA ALA A 186 -1.61 7.85 9.71
C ALA A 186 -2.69 7.55 10.77
N ALA A 187 -2.33 7.53 12.05
CA ALA A 187 -3.24 7.28 13.16
C ALA A 187 -4.37 8.33 13.28
N THR A 188 -4.22 9.51 12.68
CA THR A 188 -5.28 10.53 12.63
C THR A 188 -6.44 10.18 11.69
N LYS A 189 -6.30 9.15 10.86
CA LYS A 189 -7.31 8.70 9.88
C LYS A 189 -7.63 7.21 10.08
N PRO A 190 -8.34 6.84 11.15
CA PRO A 190 -8.52 5.44 11.56
C PRO A 190 -9.32 4.58 10.56
N ASP A 191 -10.14 5.20 9.71
CA ASP A 191 -10.92 4.51 8.68
C ASP A 191 -10.12 4.29 7.37
N GLN A 192 -8.88 4.76 7.31
CA GLN A 192 -8.01 4.63 6.15
C GLN A 192 -6.84 3.68 6.45
N VAL A 193 -6.30 3.07 5.40
CA VAL A 193 -5.07 2.26 5.49
C VAL A 193 -3.88 3.03 4.97
N LEU A 194 -2.71 2.82 5.56
CA LEU A 194 -1.45 3.40 5.09
C LEU A 194 -0.88 2.49 4.00
N LEU A 195 -0.86 2.97 2.76
CA LEU A 195 -0.16 2.34 1.66
C LEU A 195 1.30 2.79 1.61
N ILE A 196 2.21 1.84 1.39
CA ILE A 196 3.65 2.02 1.25
C ILE A 196 4.08 1.34 -0.04
N ILE A 197 4.61 2.11 -0.97
CA ILE A 197 5.32 1.59 -2.14
C ILE A 197 6.80 1.83 -1.92
N SER A 198 7.60 0.79 -2.13
CA SER A 198 9.05 0.84 -1.98
C SER A 198 9.70 -0.05 -3.03
N ASP A 199 10.67 0.51 -3.73
CA ASP A 199 11.47 -0.17 -4.75
C ASP A 199 12.41 -1.25 -4.15
#